data_AF-A0A9X3HBL3-F1
#
_entry.id   AF-A0A9X3HBL3-F1
#
_cell.length_a   1.000
_cell.length_b   1.000
_cell.length_c   1.000
_cell.angle_alpha   90.00
_cell.angle_beta   90.00
_cell.angle_gamma   90.00
#
_symmetry.space_group_name_H-M   'P 1'
#
loop_
_entity.id
_entity.type
_entity.pdbx_description
1 polymer ?
#
loop_
_entity_poly.entity_id
_entity_poly.type
_entity_poly.pdbx_seq_one_letter_code
_entity_poly.pdbx_strand_id
1 'polypeptide(L)'
;MKKRVIFLFIAAVAIVVFANFGRSVWVPVYIKVKGKETIKSIEEKIETDSLERLWSSLRAAGFSELPNEMALVAIKEDQVLEIWGKQSSKWVLIKTYPFTAFSGKPGPKLKEGDKQIPEGIYKIEYLNPNSLFYLSMKVSYPNDFDRAKAATDGRTNLGGDIFIHGKDKTIGCIPIGDEPIEEVFLLASKTLKNEIKVVISPVDFRKAEPYPNIESVSWSDELYESIELELKTSFSN
;
A
#
# COMPACT_ATOMS: atom_id res chain seq x y z
N MET A 1 21.38 5.55 -46.71
CA MET A 1 21.32 6.26 -45.41
C MET A 1 19.94 6.18 -44.74
N LYS A 2 18.84 6.54 -45.40
CA LYS A 2 17.48 6.54 -44.79
C LYS A 2 17.06 5.23 -44.11
N LYS A 3 17.30 4.06 -44.73
CA LYS A 3 16.95 2.75 -44.14
C LYS A 3 17.68 2.43 -42.83
N ARG A 4 18.96 2.83 -42.69
CA ARG A 4 19.74 2.64 -41.45
C ARG A 4 19.23 3.54 -40.33
N VAL A 5 18.88 4.79 -40.64
CA VAL A 5 18.31 5.73 -39.67
C VAL A 5 16.95 5.23 -39.16
N ILE A 6 16.08 4.74 -40.06
CA ILE A 6 14.79 4.15 -39.70
C ILE A 6 14.98 2.91 -38.81
N PHE A 7 15.91 2.02 -39.15
CA PHE A 7 16.19 0.83 -38.34
C PHE A 7 16.68 1.19 -36.93
N LEU A 8 17.61 2.15 -36.80
CA LEU A 8 18.10 2.61 -35.50
C LEU A 8 17.00 3.26 -34.67
N PHE A 9 16.10 4.02 -35.30
CA PHE A 9 14.94 4.60 -34.63
C PHE A 9 13.99 3.51 -34.12
N ILE A 10 13.64 2.53 -34.95
CA ILE A 10 12.79 1.40 -34.55
C ILE A 10 13.44 0.61 -33.41
N ALA A 11 14.75 0.36 -33.48
CA ALA A 11 15.48 -0.33 -32.43
C ALA A 11 15.49 0.47 -31.11
N ALA A 12 15.70 1.78 -31.17
CA ALA A 12 15.63 2.65 -29.99
C ALA A 12 14.23 2.64 -29.37
N VAL A 13 13.18 2.75 -30.19
CA VAL A 13 11.78 2.65 -29.73
C VAL A 13 11.52 1.27 -29.10
N ALA A 14 11.97 0.19 -29.73
CA ALA A 14 11.82 -1.16 -29.19
C ALA A 14 12.55 -1.33 -27.84
N ILE A 15 13.74 -0.76 -27.68
CA ILE A 15 14.48 -0.76 -26.41
C ILE A 15 13.70 0.02 -25.34
N VAL A 16 13.18 1.21 -25.66
CA VAL A 16 12.38 2.01 -24.73
C VAL A 16 11.10 1.27 -24.33
N VAL A 17 10.41 0.63 -25.28
CA VAL A 17 9.22 -0.19 -25.03
C VAL A 17 9.59 -1.38 -24.14
N PHE A 18 10.66 -2.11 -24.45
CA PHE A 18 11.10 -3.25 -23.63
C PHE A 18 11.54 -2.83 -22.23
N ALA A 19 12.21 -1.68 -22.08
CA ALA A 19 12.61 -1.14 -20.78
C ALA A 19 11.39 -0.82 -19.89
N ASN A 20 10.34 -0.24 -20.47
CA ASN A 20 9.13 0.15 -19.74
C ASN A 20 8.16 -1.02 -19.48
N PHE A 21 7.91 -1.86 -20.50
CA PHE A 21 6.86 -2.89 -20.44
C PHE A 21 7.41 -4.32 -20.24
N GLY A 22 8.70 -4.54 -20.45
CA GLY A 22 9.36 -5.85 -20.28
C GLY A 22 9.95 -6.10 -18.89
N ARG A 23 9.62 -5.30 -17.88
CA ARG A 23 10.22 -5.38 -16.53
C ARG A 23 10.15 -6.77 -15.90
N SER A 24 9.03 -7.48 -16.09
CA SER A 24 8.87 -8.86 -15.61
C SER A 24 9.91 -9.83 -16.19
N VAL A 25 10.50 -9.51 -17.35
CA VAL A 25 11.53 -10.31 -18.03
C VAL A 25 12.94 -9.87 -17.61
N TRP A 26 13.24 -8.58 -17.65
CA TRP A 26 14.62 -8.11 -17.46
C TRP A 26 14.99 -7.80 -16.01
N VAL A 27 14.04 -7.44 -15.12
CA VAL A 27 14.33 -7.14 -13.71
C VAL A 27 14.94 -8.35 -12.97
N PRO A 28 14.42 -9.58 -13.12
CA PRO A 28 15.05 -10.76 -12.49
C PRO A 28 16.50 -10.97 -12.93
N VAL A 29 16.79 -10.74 -14.22
CA VAL A 29 18.15 -10.84 -14.79
C VAL A 29 19.06 -9.73 -14.25
N TYR A 30 18.55 -8.50 -14.20
CA TYR A 30 19.29 -7.36 -13.66
C TYR A 30 19.65 -7.57 -12.18
N ILE A 31 18.70 -7.99 -11.36
CA ILE A 31 18.94 -8.29 -9.93
C ILE A 31 19.99 -9.40 -9.75
N LYS A 32 19.98 -10.42 -10.63
CA LYS A 32 20.99 -11.49 -10.60
C LYS A 32 22.41 -10.98 -10.87
N VAL A 33 22.55 -9.92 -11.67
CA VAL A 33 23.84 -9.34 -12.06
C VAL A 33 24.30 -8.25 -11.09
N LYS A 34 23.42 -7.33 -10.73
CA LYS A 34 23.72 -6.12 -9.94
C LYS A 34 23.59 -6.34 -8.43
N GLY A 35 22.97 -7.43 -8.01
CA GLY A 35 22.58 -7.69 -6.62
C GLY A 35 21.19 -7.14 -6.31
N LYS A 36 20.62 -7.58 -5.18
CA LYS A 36 19.36 -7.07 -4.65
C LYS A 36 19.60 -5.75 -3.91
N GLU A 37 18.66 -4.83 -4.05
CA GLU A 37 18.59 -3.64 -3.20
C GLU A 37 18.22 -4.02 -1.76
N THR A 38 18.73 -3.26 -0.80
CA THR A 38 18.40 -3.37 0.62
C THR A 38 17.53 -2.18 1.01
N ILE A 39 16.89 -2.24 2.18
CA ILE A 39 16.15 -1.08 2.71
C ILE A 39 17.10 0.13 2.83
N LYS A 40 18.30 -0.07 3.39
CA LYS A 40 19.31 0.97 3.55
C LYS A 40 19.73 1.62 2.22
N SER A 41 19.99 0.81 1.19
CA SER A 41 20.40 1.36 -0.12
C SER A 41 19.28 2.09 -0.84
N ILE A 42 18.00 1.77 -0.54
CA ILE A 42 16.86 2.55 -1.01
C ILE A 42 16.75 3.86 -0.21
N GLU A 43 16.85 3.83 1.12
CA GLU A 43 16.86 5.04 1.95
C GLU A 43 17.89 6.05 1.44
N GLU A 44 19.15 5.63 1.25
CA GLU A 44 20.23 6.49 0.75
C GLU A 44 19.91 7.16 -0.60
N LYS A 45 19.06 6.55 -1.44
CA LYS A 45 18.67 7.08 -2.76
C LYS A 45 17.51 8.05 -2.69
N ILE A 46 16.53 7.79 -1.82
CA ILE A 46 15.25 8.50 -1.83
C ILE A 46 15.12 9.53 -0.69
N GLU A 47 15.98 9.45 0.33
CA GLU A 47 15.80 10.18 1.60
C GLU A 47 15.73 11.70 1.40
N THR A 48 16.64 12.28 0.61
CA THR A 48 16.68 13.75 0.41
C THR A 48 15.39 14.26 -0.23
N ASP A 49 15.03 13.73 -1.40
CA ASP A 49 13.88 14.18 -2.16
C ASP A 49 12.56 13.87 -1.44
N SER A 50 12.47 12.70 -0.80
CA SER A 50 11.29 12.30 -0.02
C SER A 50 11.07 13.19 1.19
N LEU A 51 12.14 13.52 1.92
CA LEU A 51 12.04 14.40 3.08
C LEU A 51 11.67 15.83 2.66
N GLU A 52 12.21 16.33 1.55
CA GLU A 52 11.84 17.64 1.01
C GLU A 52 10.32 17.74 0.77
N ARG A 53 9.71 16.72 0.17
CA ARG A 53 8.27 16.66 -0.09
C ARG A 53 7.42 16.40 1.17
N LEU A 54 7.96 15.67 2.15
CA LEU A 54 7.25 15.35 3.40
C LEU A 54 7.23 16.51 4.39
N TRP A 55 8.29 17.32 4.47
CA TRP A 55 8.47 18.27 5.57
C TRP A 55 7.36 19.31 5.68
N SER A 56 6.77 19.76 4.56
CA SER A 56 5.64 20.69 4.61
C SER A 56 4.43 20.08 5.34
N SER A 57 4.15 18.80 5.10
CA SER A 57 3.02 18.10 5.69
C SER A 57 3.30 17.71 7.15
N LEU A 58 4.52 17.24 7.45
CA LEU A 58 4.95 16.95 8.82
C LEU A 58 4.87 18.19 9.72
N ARG A 59 5.39 19.34 9.27
CA ARG A 59 5.33 20.59 10.05
C ARG A 59 3.90 21.08 10.25
N ALA A 60 3.05 20.98 9.22
CA ALA A 60 1.63 21.31 9.33
C ALA A 60 0.90 20.41 10.36
N ALA A 61 1.31 19.14 10.45
CA ALA A 61 0.84 18.19 11.45
C ALA A 61 1.56 18.32 12.81
N GLY A 62 2.40 19.33 13.01
CA GLY A 62 3.06 19.62 14.29
C GLY A 62 4.31 18.80 14.60
N PHE A 63 4.91 18.13 13.62
CA PHE A 63 6.15 17.36 13.77
C PHE A 63 7.39 18.22 13.49
N SER A 64 8.33 18.25 14.44
CA SER A 64 9.67 18.83 14.26
C SER A 64 10.73 17.82 13.81
N GLU A 65 10.41 16.54 13.93
CA GLU A 65 11.24 15.39 13.56
C GLU A 65 10.34 14.30 12.96
N LEU A 66 10.92 13.25 12.38
CA LEU A 66 10.11 12.12 11.90
C LEU A 66 9.40 11.42 13.07
N PRO A 67 8.15 10.97 12.88
CA PRO A 67 7.43 10.25 13.92
C PRO A 67 8.15 8.93 14.25
N ASN A 68 8.16 8.56 15.53
CA ASN A 68 8.70 7.26 15.96
C ASN A 68 7.73 6.10 15.68
N GLU A 69 6.42 6.37 15.66
CA GLU A 69 5.37 5.42 15.32
C GLU A 69 4.52 5.98 14.18
N MET A 70 4.15 5.13 13.23
CA MET A 70 3.23 5.49 12.15
C MET A 70 2.13 4.44 11.98
N ALA A 71 1.03 4.85 11.37
CA ALA A 71 -0.05 3.96 10.94
C ALA A 71 -0.55 4.39 9.56
N LEU A 72 -1.21 3.46 8.89
CA LEU A 72 -1.80 3.64 7.57
C LEU A 72 -3.29 3.38 7.64
N VAL A 73 -4.09 4.26 7.06
CA VAL A 73 -5.54 4.06 6.94
C VAL A 73 -5.92 4.17 5.47
N ALA A 74 -6.44 3.09 4.90
CA ALA A 74 -6.91 3.03 3.54
C ALA A 74 -8.45 3.05 3.53
N ILE A 75 -9.04 4.04 2.86
CA ILE A 75 -10.48 4.13 2.66
C ILE A 75 -10.78 3.76 1.20
N LYS A 76 -11.44 2.62 0.97
CA LYS A 76 -11.62 2.04 -0.36
C LYS A 76 -12.53 2.89 -1.25
N GLU A 77 -13.67 3.36 -0.72
CA GLU A 77 -14.62 4.18 -1.47
C GLU A 77 -14.00 5.52 -1.90
N ASP A 78 -13.33 6.21 -0.97
CA ASP A 78 -12.63 7.47 -1.22
C ASP A 78 -11.35 7.26 -2.05
N GLN A 79 -10.87 6.02 -2.18
CA GLN A 79 -9.63 5.64 -2.85
C GLN A 79 -8.42 6.43 -2.34
N VAL A 80 -8.26 6.49 -1.02
CA VAL A 80 -7.17 7.22 -0.38
C VAL A 80 -6.41 6.36 0.63
N LEU A 81 -5.11 6.63 0.75
CA LEU A 81 -4.24 6.16 1.81
C LEU A 81 -3.83 7.35 2.68
N GLU A 82 -4.29 7.36 3.92
CA GLU A 82 -3.88 8.30 4.95
C GLU A 82 -2.64 7.80 5.69
N ILE A 83 -1.71 8.71 5.94
CA ILE A 83 -0.48 8.48 6.68
C ILE A 83 -0.60 9.18 8.02
N TRP A 84 -0.58 8.42 9.10
CA TRP A 84 -0.70 8.90 10.46
C TRP A 84 0.62 8.77 11.20
N GLY A 85 1.01 9.80 11.94
CA GLY A 85 2.14 9.75 12.87
C GLY A 85 1.64 9.87 14.29
N LYS A 86 2.31 9.22 15.24
CA LYS A 86 1.98 9.36 16.65
C LYS A 86 2.81 10.46 17.29
N GLN A 87 2.14 11.39 17.96
CA GLN A 87 2.76 12.42 18.79
C GLN A 87 2.33 12.20 20.24
N SER A 88 3.30 11.88 21.10
CA SER A 88 3.04 11.44 22.48
C SER A 88 2.06 10.26 22.52
N SER A 89 0.79 10.49 22.83
CA SER A 89 -0.27 9.47 22.88
C SER A 89 -1.36 9.64 21.82
N LYS A 90 -1.30 10.70 20.98
CA LYS A 90 -2.32 11.00 19.97
C LYS A 90 -1.80 10.69 18.57
N TRP A 91 -2.63 10.07 17.74
CA TRP A 91 -2.39 9.96 16.31
C TRP A 91 -2.79 11.25 15.60
N VAL A 92 -1.93 11.71 14.69
CA VAL A 92 -2.15 12.92 13.90
C VAL A 92 -1.98 12.58 12.42
N LEU A 93 -2.95 12.98 11.61
CA LEU A 93 -2.89 12.83 10.16
C LEU A 93 -1.75 13.70 9.62
N ILE A 94 -0.79 13.09 8.95
CA ILE A 94 0.33 13.79 8.31
C ILE A 94 -0.04 14.17 6.88
N LYS A 95 -0.49 13.19 6.08
CA LYS A 95 -0.70 13.36 4.64
C LYS A 95 -1.67 12.31 4.10
N THR A 96 -2.33 12.61 3.01
CA THR A 96 -3.25 11.69 2.31
C THR A 96 -2.81 11.57 0.85
N TYR A 97 -2.81 10.34 0.34
CA TYR A 97 -2.48 10.04 -1.05
C TYR A 97 -3.64 9.37 -1.76
N PRO A 98 -4.02 9.79 -2.98
CA PRO A 98 -4.97 9.04 -3.77
C PRO A 98 -4.36 7.72 -4.25
N PHE A 99 -5.21 6.71 -4.42
CA PHE A 99 -4.82 5.52 -5.15
C PHE A 99 -4.64 5.89 -6.63
N THR A 100 -3.66 5.28 -7.29
CA THR A 100 -3.45 5.46 -8.73
C THR A 100 -4.28 4.48 -9.56
N ALA A 101 -4.76 3.40 -8.94
CA ALA A 101 -5.72 2.45 -9.50
C ALA A 101 -6.46 1.71 -8.38
N PHE A 102 -7.64 1.21 -8.71
CA PHE A 102 -8.51 0.48 -7.77
C PHE A 102 -9.06 -0.79 -8.43
N SER A 103 -9.27 -1.83 -7.63
CA SER A 103 -9.96 -3.05 -8.07
C SER A 103 -10.90 -3.56 -6.99
N GLY A 104 -12.00 -4.14 -7.43
CA GLY A 104 -13.01 -4.73 -6.55
C GLY A 104 -14.18 -3.78 -6.29
N LYS A 105 -14.87 -4.02 -5.19
CA LYS A 105 -16.06 -3.33 -4.69
C LYS A 105 -16.05 -3.31 -3.16
N PRO A 106 -16.98 -2.60 -2.48
CA PRO A 106 -17.17 -2.78 -1.04
C PRO A 106 -17.35 -4.25 -0.66
N GLY A 107 -16.71 -4.68 0.42
CA GLY A 107 -16.67 -6.05 0.89
C GLY A 107 -15.25 -6.59 1.05
N PRO A 108 -15.03 -7.53 2.00
CA PRO A 108 -13.71 -8.09 2.27
C PRO A 108 -13.23 -8.98 1.12
N LYS A 109 -11.92 -9.25 1.12
CA LYS A 109 -11.31 -10.27 0.26
C LYS A 109 -11.60 -11.66 0.84
N LEU A 110 -12.17 -12.55 0.03
CA LEU A 110 -12.62 -13.88 0.48
C LEU A 110 -11.78 -15.02 -0.10
N LYS A 111 -11.15 -14.83 -1.27
CA LYS A 111 -10.33 -15.86 -1.90
C LYS A 111 -9.25 -15.31 -2.81
N GLU A 112 -8.27 -16.14 -3.14
CA GLU A 112 -7.30 -15.80 -4.18
C GLU A 112 -8.00 -15.51 -5.52
N GLY A 113 -7.55 -14.46 -6.22
CA GLY A 113 -8.06 -14.10 -7.54
C GLY A 113 -9.44 -13.42 -7.59
N ASP A 114 -10.08 -13.13 -6.45
CA ASP A 114 -11.36 -12.39 -6.39
C ASP A 114 -11.26 -10.89 -6.74
N LYS A 115 -10.04 -10.38 -6.95
CA LYS A 115 -9.71 -8.99 -7.30
C LYS A 115 -10.12 -7.95 -6.24
N GLN A 116 -10.33 -8.38 -4.99
CA GLN A 116 -10.67 -7.51 -3.87
C GLN A 116 -9.41 -7.03 -3.14
N ILE A 117 -9.42 -5.75 -2.76
CA ILE A 117 -8.61 -5.25 -1.65
C ILE A 117 -9.28 -5.73 -0.35
N PRO A 118 -8.53 -6.35 0.59
CA PRO A 118 -9.10 -6.83 1.86
C PRO A 118 -9.63 -5.68 2.71
N GLU A 119 -10.50 -5.99 3.67
CA GLU A 119 -11.05 -5.04 4.63
C GLU A 119 -10.79 -5.61 6.03
N GLY A 120 -10.23 -4.80 6.93
CA GLY A 120 -9.82 -5.24 8.25
C GLY A 120 -8.65 -4.45 8.84
N ILE A 121 -8.16 -4.93 9.98
CA ILE A 121 -7.00 -4.35 10.68
C ILE A 121 -5.82 -5.31 10.51
N TYR A 122 -4.74 -4.77 9.96
CA TYR A 122 -3.54 -5.48 9.56
C TYR A 122 -2.30 -4.76 10.08
N LYS A 123 -1.14 -5.29 9.71
CA LYS A 123 0.15 -4.64 9.87
C LYS A 123 1.02 -4.76 8.63
N ILE A 124 2.07 -3.96 8.55
CA ILE A 124 3.15 -4.16 7.58
C ILE A 124 4.07 -5.28 8.10
N GLU A 125 4.20 -6.36 7.32
CA GLU A 125 5.07 -7.50 7.65
C GLU A 125 6.53 -7.22 7.29
N TYR A 126 6.75 -6.67 6.09
CA TYR A 126 8.08 -6.32 5.61
C TYR A 126 8.02 -5.28 4.49
N LEU A 127 9.16 -4.63 4.27
CA LEU A 127 9.39 -3.72 3.16
C LEU A 127 10.13 -4.44 2.04
N ASN A 128 9.68 -4.25 0.80
CA ASN A 128 10.24 -4.86 -0.39
C ASN A 128 10.91 -3.81 -1.29
N PRO A 129 12.24 -3.62 -1.18
CA PRO A 129 12.98 -2.70 -2.04
C PRO A 129 13.15 -3.20 -3.48
N ASN A 130 12.79 -4.45 -3.79
CA ASN A 130 12.97 -5.08 -5.11
C ASN A 130 11.62 -5.40 -5.77
N SER A 131 10.60 -4.58 -5.52
CA SER A 131 9.27 -4.77 -6.09
C SER A 131 9.27 -4.65 -7.61
N LEU A 132 8.47 -5.48 -8.29
CA LEU A 132 8.17 -5.30 -9.72
C LEU A 132 7.35 -4.02 -9.98
N PHE A 133 6.74 -3.45 -8.94
CA PHE A 133 5.93 -2.23 -8.96
C PHE A 133 6.62 -1.06 -8.25
N TYR A 134 7.93 -0.89 -8.48
CA TYR A 134 8.81 0.18 -7.97
C TYR A 134 9.27 0.04 -6.51
N LEU A 135 8.40 0.11 -5.51
CA LEU A 135 8.67 -0.24 -4.10
C LEU A 135 7.39 -0.84 -3.56
N SER A 136 7.45 -1.71 -2.55
CA SER A 136 6.23 -2.19 -1.91
C SER A 136 6.38 -2.53 -0.44
N MET A 137 5.25 -2.57 0.26
CA MET A 137 5.15 -2.97 1.65
C MET A 137 4.10 -4.08 1.78
N LYS A 138 4.46 -5.21 2.37
CA LYS A 138 3.57 -6.37 2.52
C LYS A 138 2.57 -6.11 3.64
N VAL A 139 1.28 -6.17 3.32
CA VAL A 139 0.20 -6.13 4.32
C VAL A 139 -0.02 -7.55 4.86
N SER A 140 -0.26 -7.70 6.16
CA SER A 140 -0.42 -9.01 6.84
C SER A 140 -1.79 -9.68 6.59
N TYR A 141 -2.30 -9.61 5.36
CA TYR A 141 -3.45 -10.37 4.92
C TYR A 141 -3.00 -11.78 4.45
N PRO A 142 -3.75 -12.85 4.79
CA PRO A 142 -4.89 -12.86 5.72
C PRO A 142 -4.44 -12.71 7.18
N ASN A 143 -5.24 -12.06 8.02
CA ASN A 143 -5.03 -12.02 9.48
C ASN A 143 -5.79 -13.16 10.20
N ASP A 144 -5.81 -13.15 11.53
CA ASP A 144 -6.51 -14.18 12.31
C ASP A 144 -8.03 -14.15 12.11
N PHE A 145 -8.62 -12.96 12.00
CA PHE A 145 -10.04 -12.80 11.72
C PHE A 145 -10.39 -13.38 10.34
N ASP A 146 -9.64 -13.05 9.30
CA ASP A 146 -9.82 -13.58 7.95
C ASP A 146 -9.78 -15.11 7.91
N ARG A 147 -8.79 -15.71 8.61
CA ARG A 147 -8.64 -17.16 8.72
C ARG A 147 -9.80 -17.81 9.48
N ALA A 148 -10.22 -17.22 10.60
CA ALA A 148 -11.32 -17.74 11.39
C ALA A 148 -12.62 -17.75 10.60
N LYS A 149 -12.95 -16.63 9.94
CA LYS A 149 -14.15 -16.55 9.11
C LYS A 149 -14.07 -17.45 7.87
N ALA A 150 -12.88 -17.62 7.29
CA ALA A 150 -12.69 -18.58 6.21
C ALA A 150 -12.95 -20.02 6.65
N ALA A 151 -12.52 -20.41 7.84
CA ALA A 151 -12.84 -21.72 8.39
C ALA A 151 -14.36 -21.91 8.60
N THR A 152 -15.05 -20.90 9.12
CA THR A 152 -16.53 -20.91 9.25
C THR A 152 -17.23 -21.06 7.91
N ASP A 153 -16.75 -20.35 6.88
CA ASP A 153 -17.33 -20.37 5.53
C ASP A 153 -16.89 -21.61 4.70
N GLY A 154 -15.99 -22.45 5.22
CA GLY A 154 -15.41 -23.57 4.47
C GLY A 154 -14.44 -23.15 3.34
N ARG A 155 -13.92 -21.92 3.39
CA ARG A 155 -12.95 -21.38 2.42
C ARG A 155 -11.51 -21.74 2.83
N THR A 156 -10.73 -22.25 1.88
CA THR A 156 -9.35 -22.71 2.15
C THR A 156 -8.26 -21.94 1.38
N ASN A 157 -8.61 -21.27 0.28
CA ASN A 157 -7.65 -20.49 -0.51
C ASN A 157 -7.92 -18.99 -0.46
N LEU A 158 -7.45 -18.31 0.58
CA LEU A 158 -7.61 -16.86 0.76
C LEU A 158 -6.65 -16.05 -0.13
N GLY A 159 -5.56 -16.66 -0.59
CA GLY A 159 -4.40 -15.96 -1.17
C GLY A 159 -3.54 -15.31 -0.08
N GLY A 160 -2.74 -14.31 -0.47
CA GLY A 160 -1.87 -13.62 0.48
C GLY A 160 -1.13 -12.40 -0.05
N ASP A 161 -0.98 -12.24 -1.37
CA ASP A 161 -0.14 -11.17 -1.95
C ASP A 161 -0.82 -9.79 -2.02
N ILE A 162 -1.06 -9.21 -0.84
CA ILE A 162 -1.57 -7.84 -0.67
C ILE A 162 -0.43 -6.92 -0.27
N PHE A 163 -0.26 -5.85 -1.05
CA PHE A 163 0.80 -4.86 -0.87
C PHE A 163 0.26 -3.44 -1.03
N ILE A 164 0.91 -2.50 -0.37
CA ILE A 164 0.88 -1.08 -0.72
C ILE A 164 2.13 -0.81 -1.58
N HIS A 165 1.98 -0.23 -2.77
CA HIS A 165 3.10 -0.13 -3.71
C HIS A 165 3.05 1.08 -4.63
N GLY A 166 4.14 1.29 -5.40
CA GLY A 166 4.23 2.34 -6.41
C GLY A 166 3.43 2.03 -7.68
N LYS A 167 3.72 2.72 -8.79
CA LYS A 167 3.02 2.51 -10.08
C LYS A 167 1.48 2.65 -9.99
N ASP A 168 0.78 2.14 -10.98
CA ASP A 168 -0.60 2.49 -11.35
C ASP A 168 -1.46 1.28 -11.77
N LYS A 169 -1.10 0.07 -11.33
CA LYS A 169 -1.84 -1.15 -11.69
C LYS A 169 -2.06 -2.05 -10.49
N THR A 170 -3.25 -2.62 -10.39
CA THR A 170 -3.60 -3.53 -9.30
C THR A 170 -4.69 -4.52 -9.69
N ILE A 171 -4.71 -5.66 -9.00
CA ILE A 171 -5.78 -6.66 -8.98
C ILE A 171 -6.13 -7.07 -7.54
N GLY A 172 -5.90 -6.18 -6.56
CA GLY A 172 -6.19 -6.41 -5.14
C GLY A 172 -5.22 -5.74 -4.15
N CYS A 173 -4.14 -5.14 -4.66
CA CYS A 173 -3.21 -4.29 -3.91
C CYS A 173 -3.67 -2.81 -3.87
N ILE A 174 -2.96 -1.99 -3.11
CA ILE A 174 -3.18 -0.54 -3.01
C ILE A 174 -2.00 0.20 -3.68
N PRO A 175 -2.14 0.64 -4.94
CA PRO A 175 -1.11 1.42 -5.63
C PRO A 175 -1.28 2.91 -5.33
N ILE A 176 -0.21 3.61 -4.96
CA ILE A 176 -0.22 5.05 -4.65
C ILE A 176 0.74 5.87 -5.53
N GLY A 177 1.36 5.25 -6.53
CA GLY A 177 2.33 5.91 -7.40
C GLY A 177 3.74 5.97 -6.82
N ASP A 178 4.69 6.35 -7.67
CA ASP A 178 6.12 6.22 -7.37
C ASP A 178 6.62 7.24 -6.32
N GLU A 179 6.29 8.53 -6.48
CA GLU A 179 6.71 9.54 -5.49
C GLU A 179 6.06 9.34 -4.11
N PRO A 180 4.74 9.03 -4.01
CA PRO A 180 4.14 8.73 -2.71
C PRO A 180 4.71 7.48 -2.04
N ILE A 181 4.98 6.40 -2.79
CA ILE A 181 5.52 5.18 -2.16
C ILE A 181 6.93 5.40 -1.63
N GLU A 182 7.74 6.27 -2.22
CA GLU A 182 9.05 6.62 -1.65
C GLU A 182 8.90 7.25 -0.26
N GLU A 183 8.01 8.23 -0.14
CA GLU A 183 7.76 8.94 1.13
C GLU A 183 7.24 7.98 2.21
N VAL A 184 6.27 7.14 1.86
CA VAL A 184 5.69 6.17 2.80
C VAL A 184 6.69 5.07 3.16
N PHE A 185 7.47 4.57 2.20
CA PHE A 185 8.49 3.55 2.42
C PHE A 185 9.60 4.08 3.33
N LEU A 186 10.04 5.32 3.15
CA LEU A 186 11.02 5.97 4.00
C LEU A 186 10.51 6.11 5.45
N LEU A 187 9.28 6.61 5.64
CA LEU A 187 8.70 6.68 6.99
C LEU A 187 8.61 5.28 7.61
N ALA A 188 8.11 4.31 6.85
CA ALA A 188 7.95 2.94 7.31
C ALA A 188 9.27 2.30 7.70
N SER A 189 10.35 2.57 6.98
CA SER A 189 11.66 1.99 7.30
C SER A 189 12.23 2.51 8.61
N LYS A 190 11.95 3.77 8.99
CA LYS A 190 12.35 4.35 10.28
C LYS A 190 11.49 3.87 11.45
N THR A 191 10.24 3.48 11.19
CA THR A 191 9.27 3.10 12.24
C THR A 191 8.97 1.60 12.32
N LEU A 192 9.48 0.77 11.41
CA LEU A 192 9.10 -0.65 11.27
C LEU A 192 9.22 -1.46 12.56
N LYS A 193 10.22 -1.14 13.39
CA LYS A 193 10.45 -1.77 14.71
C LYS A 193 9.28 -1.62 15.70
N ASN A 194 8.38 -0.67 15.46
CA ASN A 194 7.25 -0.36 16.33
C ASN A 194 5.92 -0.96 15.81
N GLU A 195 5.95 -1.84 14.81
CA GLU A 195 4.78 -2.43 14.16
C GLU A 195 3.84 -1.38 13.52
N ILE A 196 3.82 -1.32 12.19
CA ILE A 196 3.01 -0.34 11.47
C ILE A 196 1.61 -0.91 11.26
N LYS A 197 0.62 -0.39 11.98
CA LYS A 197 -0.79 -0.74 11.81
C LYS A 197 -1.30 -0.27 10.44
N VAL A 198 -2.11 -1.09 9.79
CA VAL A 198 -2.81 -0.78 8.54
C VAL A 198 -4.28 -1.08 8.72
N VAL A 199 -5.13 -0.06 8.72
CA VAL A 199 -6.59 -0.22 8.70
C VAL A 199 -7.06 -0.07 7.26
N ILE A 200 -7.79 -1.05 6.74
CA ILE A 200 -8.40 -0.96 5.41
C ILE A 200 -9.91 -1.04 5.59
N SER A 201 -10.59 0.07 5.29
CA SER A 201 -12.03 0.24 5.50
C SER A 201 -12.77 0.35 4.17
N PRO A 202 -13.99 -0.22 4.03
CA PRO A 202 -14.81 -0.01 2.83
C PRO A 202 -15.13 1.47 2.61
N VAL A 203 -15.56 2.16 3.66
CA VAL A 203 -15.97 3.56 3.69
C VAL A 203 -15.35 4.25 4.91
N ASP A 204 -15.48 5.57 5.02
CA ASP A 204 -14.99 6.28 6.20
C ASP A 204 -16.04 6.27 7.34
N PHE A 205 -15.98 5.26 8.21
CA PHE A 205 -16.91 5.14 9.34
C PHE A 205 -16.81 6.28 10.38
N ARG A 206 -15.79 7.16 10.31
CA ARG A 206 -15.73 8.37 11.13
C ARG A 206 -16.81 9.39 10.70
N LYS A 207 -17.30 9.30 9.47
CA LYS A 207 -18.37 10.15 8.90
C LYS A 207 -19.79 9.63 9.17
N ALA A 208 -19.94 8.57 9.98
CA ALA A 208 -21.21 7.91 10.29
C ALA A 208 -21.93 7.31 9.05
N GLU A 209 -21.15 6.85 8.08
CA GLU A 209 -21.66 6.11 6.93
C GLU A 209 -22.24 4.75 7.34
N PRO A 210 -23.33 4.29 6.69
CA PRO A 210 -23.90 2.97 6.98
C PRO A 210 -22.94 1.86 6.54
N TYR A 211 -23.05 0.71 7.21
CA TYR A 211 -22.31 -0.49 6.81
C TYR A 211 -22.77 -0.97 5.43
N PRO A 212 -21.84 -1.25 4.50
CA PRO A 212 -22.19 -1.87 3.23
C PRO A 212 -22.84 -3.23 3.47
N ASN A 213 -24.03 -3.46 2.91
CA ASN A 213 -24.66 -4.76 2.98
C ASN A 213 -24.01 -5.72 1.97
N ILE A 214 -23.31 -6.74 2.47
CA ILE A 214 -22.67 -7.77 1.65
C ILE A 214 -23.43 -9.09 1.83
N GLU A 215 -24.43 -9.33 0.98
CA GLU A 215 -25.37 -10.47 1.09
C GLU A 215 -24.68 -11.85 1.29
N SER A 216 -23.49 -12.03 0.74
CA SER A 216 -22.73 -13.28 0.82
C SER A 216 -21.82 -13.41 2.06
N VAL A 217 -21.81 -12.43 2.96
CA VAL A 217 -20.89 -12.35 4.10
C VAL A 217 -21.69 -12.04 5.37
N SER A 218 -22.18 -13.08 6.04
CA SER A 218 -23.03 -12.96 7.25
C SER A 218 -22.32 -12.35 8.46
N TRP A 219 -20.99 -12.34 8.46
CA TRP A 219 -20.15 -11.80 9.52
C TRP A 219 -19.62 -10.39 9.22
N SER A 220 -20.11 -9.74 8.16
CA SER A 220 -19.63 -8.42 7.72
C SER A 220 -19.84 -7.32 8.77
N ASP A 221 -20.96 -7.33 9.48
CA ASP A 221 -21.21 -6.37 10.57
C ASP A 221 -20.16 -6.44 11.68
N GLU A 222 -19.78 -7.65 12.12
CA GLU A 222 -18.72 -7.85 13.12
C GLU A 222 -17.36 -7.31 12.64
N LEU A 223 -17.04 -7.50 11.35
CA LEU A 223 -15.86 -6.90 10.75
C LEU A 223 -15.94 -5.37 10.80
N TYR A 224 -17.07 -4.79 10.38
CA TYR A 224 -17.24 -3.35 10.28
C TYR A 224 -17.30 -2.65 11.64
N GLU A 225 -17.89 -3.27 12.66
CA GLU A 225 -17.82 -2.80 14.05
C GLU A 225 -16.37 -2.71 14.53
N SER A 226 -15.53 -3.71 14.23
CA SER A 226 -14.12 -3.69 14.63
C SER A 226 -13.32 -2.57 13.95
N ILE A 227 -13.56 -2.35 12.65
CA ILE A 227 -12.90 -1.29 11.87
C ILE A 227 -13.40 0.08 12.32
N GLU A 228 -14.71 0.26 12.49
CA GLU A 228 -15.30 1.51 12.95
C GLU A 228 -14.74 1.90 14.33
N LEU A 229 -14.69 0.95 15.26
CA LEU A 229 -14.14 1.18 16.60
C LEU A 229 -12.69 1.68 16.51
N GLU A 230 -11.83 1.00 15.75
CA GLU A 230 -10.44 1.39 15.57
C GLU A 230 -10.31 2.78 14.93
N LEU A 231 -11.08 3.06 13.87
CA LEU A 231 -11.06 4.37 13.20
C LEU A 231 -11.48 5.50 14.14
N LYS A 232 -12.55 5.32 14.92
CA LYS A 232 -13.07 6.36 15.82
C LYS A 232 -12.20 6.55 17.06
N THR A 233 -11.56 5.49 17.56
CA THR A 233 -10.74 5.56 18.78
C THR A 233 -9.31 6.04 18.50
N SER A 234 -8.69 5.57 17.42
CA SER A 234 -7.30 5.88 17.12
C SER A 234 -7.14 7.00 16.11
N PHE A 235 -8.02 7.11 15.10
CA PHE A 235 -7.79 7.91 13.90
C PHE A 235 -8.88 8.97 13.67
N SER A 236 -9.37 9.55 14.76
CA SER A 236 -10.29 10.70 14.76
C SER A 236 -9.53 11.99 15.10
N ASN A 237 -9.92 13.09 14.46
CA ASN A 237 -9.32 14.42 14.68
C ASN A 237 -9.82 15.05 15.98
#